data_AF-A0A8R1U0I1-F1
#
_entry.id   AF-A0A8R1U0I1-F1
#
_cell.length_a   1.000
_cell.length_b   1.000
_cell.length_c   1.000
_cell.angle_alpha   90.00
_cell.angle_beta   90.00
_cell.angle_gamma   90.00
#
_symmetry.space_group_name_H-M   'P 1'
#
loop_
_entity.id
_entity.type
_entity.pdbx_description
1 polymer ?
#
loop_
_entity_poly.entity_id
_entity_poly.type
_entity_poly.pdbx_seq_one_letter_code
_entity_poly.pdbx_strand_id
1 'polypeptide(L)'
;MIARTWKFAEVKEILFALLLISLCFIAINGAPVTKKMKFSPKEEIDGFSETNEHLSVVMRSYPILKRLTQYFATLNNKDLLSVRGTCKSFHGLANKLLDGRNKPLIITNGTVSGTVDRQIFSSYEETGINDFLELRRWQPEIALLFDDCNNPTPRQYMPFDCLYFQIVPYDDRFDILLKFPTGGMLGNNHPRSGVIIPKMYDAFTNFIVLTNEFQYLSANESKMLHKAKFIIAFGGSVTSPSHLELDINFVIAPYLSENQSVPICYAFHINDIYEWGPSLFLVFSGSDVEASTFLVETNSGEKLREKLLKWKSELDFLESHHIIAFHFTKESTEPTNSENIFRDTFGIQPVTLRLSASELTETGLIHCNSTSNAKRNPGSAYAIVGYKKFDYITTNLL
;
A
#
# COMPACT_ATOMS: atom_id res chain seq x y z
N MET A 1 -0.38 -20.92 31.39
CA MET A 1 -1.65 -21.33 30.74
C MET A 1 -2.61 -20.15 30.78
N ILE A 2 -2.50 -19.20 29.84
CA ILE A 2 -3.44 -18.07 29.77
C ILE A 2 -4.66 -18.59 29.02
N ALA A 3 -5.66 -19.02 29.76
CA ALA A 3 -6.97 -19.30 29.20
C ALA A 3 -7.55 -17.96 28.73
N ARG A 4 -7.62 -17.74 27.41
CA ARG A 4 -8.36 -16.62 26.85
C ARG A 4 -9.83 -16.83 27.23
N THR A 5 -10.27 -16.14 28.27
CA THR A 5 -11.69 -16.04 28.65
C THR A 5 -12.37 -15.20 27.59
N TRP A 6 -13.00 -15.85 26.61
CA TRP A 6 -13.90 -15.19 25.68
C TRP A 6 -15.00 -14.51 26.49
N LYS A 7 -15.28 -13.24 26.20
CA LYS A 7 -16.36 -12.54 26.91
C LYS A 7 -17.66 -13.22 26.50
N PHE A 8 -18.51 -13.52 27.48
CA PHE A 8 -19.79 -14.21 27.35
C PHE A 8 -20.73 -13.61 26.27
N ALA A 9 -20.50 -12.35 25.88
CA ALA A 9 -21.19 -11.68 24.78
C ALA A 9 -20.78 -12.22 23.38
N GLU A 10 -19.49 -12.47 23.14
CA GLU A 10 -18.97 -12.98 21.86
C GLU A 10 -19.47 -14.40 21.59
N VAL A 11 -19.56 -15.22 22.64
CA VAL A 11 -20.14 -16.58 22.55
C VAL A 11 -21.62 -16.52 22.19
N LYS A 12 -22.38 -15.54 22.71
CA LYS A 12 -23.80 -15.36 22.37
C LYS A 12 -23.99 -14.93 20.91
N GLU A 13 -23.12 -14.09 20.37
CA GLU A 13 -23.21 -13.65 18.97
C GLU A 13 -22.85 -14.78 18.01
N ILE A 14 -21.82 -15.58 18.32
CA ILE A 14 -21.47 -16.79 17.56
C ILE A 14 -22.61 -17.81 17.64
N LEU A 15 -23.18 -18.04 18.83
CA LEU A 15 -24.36 -18.89 18.97
C LEU A 15 -25.52 -18.32 18.17
N PHE A 16 -25.74 -17.01 18.16
CA PHE A 16 -26.81 -16.40 17.40
C PHE A 16 -26.59 -16.54 15.89
N ALA A 17 -25.37 -16.39 15.39
CA ALA A 17 -25.03 -16.62 13.99
C ALA A 17 -25.18 -18.10 13.61
N LEU A 18 -24.68 -19.02 14.43
CA LEU A 18 -24.88 -20.47 14.26
C LEU A 18 -26.35 -20.86 14.34
N LEU A 19 -27.13 -20.21 15.20
CA LEU A 19 -28.55 -20.43 15.37
C LEU A 19 -29.32 -19.79 14.21
N LEU A 20 -28.86 -18.67 13.64
CA LEU A 20 -29.40 -18.10 12.40
C LEU A 20 -29.13 -19.05 11.23
N ILE A 21 -27.91 -19.57 11.10
CA ILE A 21 -27.53 -20.58 10.10
C ILE A 21 -28.38 -21.84 10.30
N SER A 22 -28.53 -22.31 11.53
CA SER A 22 -29.37 -23.48 11.89
C SER A 22 -30.85 -23.24 11.58
N LEU A 23 -31.38 -22.05 11.87
CA LEU A 23 -32.75 -21.66 11.53
C LEU A 23 -32.96 -21.58 10.02
N CYS A 24 -31.96 -21.08 9.26
CA CYS A 24 -31.98 -21.14 7.80
C CYS A 24 -32.02 -22.60 7.30
N PHE A 25 -31.27 -23.51 7.94
CA PHE A 25 -31.34 -24.94 7.62
C PHE A 25 -32.72 -25.56 7.93
N ILE A 26 -33.34 -25.21 9.05
CA ILE A 26 -34.69 -25.71 9.41
C ILE A 26 -35.74 -25.18 8.42
N ALA A 27 -35.66 -23.90 8.04
CA ALA A 27 -36.59 -23.31 7.09
C ALA A 27 -36.49 -23.91 5.67
N ILE A 28 -35.27 -24.27 5.24
CA ILE A 28 -35.04 -24.88 3.91
C ILE A 28 -35.44 -26.36 3.90
N ASN A 29 -35.14 -27.11 4.97
CA ASN A 29 -35.45 -28.54 5.05
C ASN A 29 -36.84 -28.87 5.62
N GLY A 30 -37.67 -27.86 5.88
CA GLY A 30 -39.04 -28.02 6.39
C GLY A 30 -40.03 -28.67 5.43
N ALA A 31 -39.63 -28.99 4.19
CA ALA A 31 -40.41 -29.86 3.32
C ALA A 31 -40.04 -31.33 3.62
N PRO A 32 -40.98 -32.18 4.05
CA PRO A 32 -40.69 -33.52 4.53
C PRO A 32 -40.20 -34.41 3.38
N VAL A 33 -38.88 -34.62 3.30
CA VAL A 33 -38.30 -35.61 2.40
C VAL A 33 -38.49 -37.00 3.01
N THR A 34 -39.65 -37.60 2.76
CA THR A 34 -39.85 -39.04 2.91
C THR A 34 -39.03 -39.77 1.84
N LYS A 35 -37.73 -39.96 2.06
CA LYS A 35 -36.97 -41.05 1.43
C LYS A 35 -35.70 -41.31 2.23
N LYS A 36 -35.66 -42.50 2.84
CA LYS A 36 -34.56 -43.06 3.63
C LYS A 36 -33.21 -42.88 2.93
N MET A 37 -32.43 -41.89 3.36
CA MET A 37 -31.03 -41.74 2.95
C MET A 37 -30.18 -42.52 3.95
N LYS A 38 -29.61 -43.65 3.50
CA LYS A 38 -28.65 -44.46 4.24
C LYS A 38 -27.33 -43.69 4.30
N PHE A 39 -26.94 -43.22 5.49
CA PHE A 39 -25.61 -42.67 5.72
C PHE A 39 -24.59 -43.82 5.80
N SER A 40 -23.61 -43.79 4.90
CA SER A 40 -22.39 -44.60 4.92
C SER A 40 -21.28 -43.75 5.56
N PRO A 41 -20.66 -44.19 6.66
CA PRO A 41 -19.65 -43.40 7.36
C PRO A 41 -18.28 -43.57 6.69
N LYS A 42 -17.98 -42.73 5.72
CA LYS A 42 -16.62 -42.46 5.19
C LYS A 42 -16.69 -41.29 4.21
N GLU A 43 -16.96 -40.10 4.72
CA GLU A 43 -16.62 -38.86 4.02
C GLU A 43 -15.86 -37.99 5.01
N GLU A 44 -14.60 -37.76 4.65
CA GLU A 44 -13.63 -36.93 5.34
C GLU A 44 -14.16 -35.50 5.50
N ILE A 45 -13.53 -34.79 6.44
CA ILE A 45 -13.82 -33.43 6.87
C ILE A 45 -13.46 -32.45 5.74
N ASP A 46 -14.21 -32.48 4.64
CA ASP A 46 -14.20 -31.41 3.65
C ASP A 46 -15.21 -30.35 4.09
N GLY A 47 -14.72 -29.12 4.23
CA GLY A 47 -15.48 -27.96 4.69
C GLY A 47 -16.85 -27.87 4.01
N PHE A 48 -17.86 -27.46 4.79
CA PHE A 48 -19.27 -27.30 4.40
C PHE A 48 -19.46 -27.12 2.89
N SER A 49 -19.79 -28.21 2.21
CA SER A 49 -20.11 -28.26 0.78
C SER A 49 -21.35 -27.38 0.54
N GLU A 50 -21.08 -26.12 0.19
CA GLU A 50 -22.07 -25.10 -0.10
C GLU A 50 -22.64 -25.30 -1.51
N THR A 51 -23.22 -26.48 -1.75
CA THR A 51 -24.03 -26.75 -2.95
C THR A 51 -25.43 -26.13 -2.85
N ASN A 52 -25.77 -25.51 -1.72
CA ASN A 52 -27.09 -24.95 -1.49
C ASN A 52 -27.14 -23.47 -1.94
N GLU A 53 -27.44 -23.25 -3.23
CA GLU A 53 -27.68 -21.92 -3.80
C GLU A 53 -28.67 -21.09 -2.97
N HIS A 54 -29.65 -21.72 -2.30
CA HIS A 54 -30.60 -21.02 -1.44
C HIS A 54 -29.93 -20.31 -0.26
N LEU A 55 -28.86 -20.89 0.32
CA LEU A 55 -28.13 -20.25 1.42
C LEU A 55 -27.45 -18.97 0.94
N SER A 56 -26.81 -19.01 -0.23
CA SER A 56 -26.19 -17.84 -0.86
C SER A 56 -27.23 -16.73 -1.11
N VAL A 57 -28.43 -17.10 -1.58
CA VAL A 57 -29.54 -16.14 -1.77
C VAL A 57 -29.99 -15.51 -0.45
N VAL A 58 -30.18 -16.32 0.60
CA VAL A 58 -30.58 -15.82 1.93
C VAL A 58 -29.51 -14.92 2.53
N MET A 59 -28.23 -15.31 2.46
CA MET A 59 -27.11 -14.50 2.95
C MET A 59 -26.98 -13.16 2.22
N ARG A 60 -27.36 -13.12 0.94
CA ARG A 60 -27.39 -11.90 0.12
C ARG A 60 -28.64 -11.04 0.33
N SER A 61 -29.65 -11.53 1.06
CA SER A 61 -30.82 -10.72 1.38
C SER A 61 -30.40 -9.51 2.24
N TYR A 62 -30.88 -8.32 1.88
CA TYR A 62 -30.39 -7.06 2.42
C TYR A 62 -30.37 -6.99 3.97
N PRO A 63 -31.42 -7.42 4.71
CA PRO A 63 -31.40 -7.36 6.18
C PRO A 63 -30.33 -8.26 6.81
N ILE A 64 -30.10 -9.45 6.24
CA ILE A 64 -29.12 -10.41 6.73
C ILE A 64 -27.72 -9.91 6.40
N LEU A 65 -27.48 -9.52 5.14
CA LEU A 65 -26.21 -8.96 4.71
C LEU A 65 -25.80 -7.75 5.55
N LYS A 66 -26.74 -6.85 5.86
CA LYS A 66 -26.48 -5.68 6.72
C LYS A 66 -26.04 -6.08 8.13
N ARG A 67 -26.73 -7.02 8.77
CA ARG A 67 -26.36 -7.52 10.11
C ARG A 67 -25.01 -8.24 10.10
N LEU A 68 -24.77 -9.08 9.10
CA LEU A 68 -23.48 -9.76 8.92
C LEU A 68 -22.36 -8.74 8.73
N THR A 69 -22.58 -7.70 7.91
CA THR A 69 -21.59 -6.63 7.72
C THR A 69 -21.27 -5.93 9.03
N GLN A 70 -22.28 -5.62 9.84
CA GLN A 70 -22.09 -5.01 11.16
C GLN A 70 -21.29 -5.90 12.11
N TYR A 71 -21.58 -7.20 12.14
CA TYR A 71 -20.83 -8.17 12.94
C TYR A 71 -19.39 -8.33 12.44
N PHE A 72 -19.18 -8.50 11.13
CA PHE A 72 -17.83 -8.69 10.60
C PHE A 72 -16.95 -7.46 10.81
N ALA A 73 -17.54 -6.25 10.83
CA ALA A 73 -16.82 -5.04 11.14
C ALA A 73 -16.20 -5.03 12.56
N THR A 74 -16.70 -5.84 13.50
CA THR A 74 -16.12 -5.95 14.86
C THR A 74 -14.98 -6.96 14.95
N LEU A 75 -14.81 -7.81 13.94
CA LEU A 75 -13.80 -8.86 13.92
C LEU A 75 -12.40 -8.29 13.64
N ASN A 76 -11.38 -8.89 14.24
CA ASN A 76 -9.99 -8.61 13.88
C ASN A 76 -9.63 -9.28 12.54
N ASN A 77 -8.46 -8.96 12.00
CA ASN A 77 -8.01 -9.49 10.71
C ASN A 77 -7.82 -11.01 10.74
N LYS A 78 -7.34 -11.58 11.85
CA LYS A 78 -7.22 -13.03 12.01
C LYS A 78 -8.57 -13.73 11.89
N ASP A 79 -9.58 -13.22 12.56
CA ASP A 79 -10.94 -13.76 12.54
C ASP A 79 -11.57 -13.60 11.16
N LEU A 80 -11.35 -12.47 10.48
CA LEU A 80 -11.78 -12.29 9.09
C LEU A 80 -11.13 -13.30 8.14
N LEU A 81 -9.82 -13.52 8.26
CA LEU A 81 -9.09 -14.53 7.47
C LEU A 81 -9.61 -15.95 7.76
N SER A 82 -9.90 -16.27 9.02
CA SER A 82 -10.47 -17.55 9.41
C SER A 82 -11.87 -17.75 8.82
N VAL A 83 -12.74 -16.76 8.93
CA VAL A 83 -14.11 -16.80 8.36
C VAL A 83 -14.06 -16.94 6.84
N ARG A 84 -13.16 -16.21 6.18
CA ARG A 84 -12.89 -16.30 4.74
C ARG A 84 -12.48 -17.71 4.30
N GLY A 85 -11.64 -18.39 5.08
CA GLY A 85 -11.21 -19.76 4.81
C GLY A 85 -12.28 -20.82 5.12
N THR A 86 -13.20 -20.52 6.03
CA THR A 86 -14.17 -21.51 6.54
C THR A 86 -15.43 -21.62 5.66
N CYS A 87 -15.91 -20.51 5.07
CA CYS A 87 -17.18 -20.49 4.35
C CYS A 87 -17.11 -19.61 3.09
N LYS A 88 -17.42 -20.20 1.94
CA LYS A 88 -17.36 -19.52 0.63
C LYS A 88 -18.36 -18.37 0.54
N SER A 89 -19.56 -18.48 1.10
CA SER A 89 -20.53 -17.38 1.16
C SER A 89 -20.03 -16.15 1.91
N PHE A 90 -19.11 -16.30 2.87
CA PHE A 90 -18.54 -15.18 3.62
C PHE A 90 -17.29 -14.58 3.00
N HIS A 91 -16.71 -15.26 2.01
CA HIS A 91 -15.46 -14.86 1.36
C HIS A 91 -15.51 -13.41 0.86
N GLY A 92 -16.55 -13.05 0.09
CA GLY A 92 -16.68 -11.70 -0.46
C GLY A 92 -16.88 -10.61 0.60
N LEU A 93 -17.56 -10.92 1.71
CA LEU A 93 -17.73 -9.95 2.81
C LEU A 93 -16.43 -9.74 3.59
N ALA A 94 -15.73 -10.84 3.90
CA ALA A 94 -14.45 -10.79 4.59
C ALA A 94 -13.40 -10.04 3.76
N ASN A 95 -13.27 -10.35 2.46
CA ASN A 95 -12.32 -9.67 1.58
C ASN A 95 -12.62 -8.19 1.46
N LYS A 96 -13.88 -7.81 1.27
CA LYS A 96 -14.26 -6.39 1.20
C LYS A 96 -13.79 -5.60 2.43
N LEU A 97 -13.88 -6.20 3.62
CA LEU A 97 -13.42 -5.56 4.86
C LEU A 97 -11.89 -5.55 4.96
N LEU A 98 -11.23 -6.67 4.62
CA LEU A 98 -9.78 -6.77 4.64
C LEU A 98 -9.12 -5.83 3.61
N ASP A 99 -9.63 -5.77 2.38
CA ASP A 99 -9.20 -4.83 1.34
C ASP A 99 -9.41 -3.38 1.79
N GLY A 100 -10.53 -3.09 2.45
CA GLY A 100 -10.75 -1.77 3.06
C GLY A 100 -9.71 -1.43 4.12
N ARG A 101 -9.19 -2.42 4.87
CA ARG A 101 -8.16 -2.24 5.90
C ARG A 101 -6.74 -2.16 5.33
N ASN A 102 -6.49 -2.73 4.15
CA ASN A 102 -5.19 -2.70 3.47
C ASN A 102 -5.06 -1.60 2.42
N LYS A 103 -6.12 -0.84 2.14
CA LYS A 103 -6.10 0.17 1.09
C LYS A 103 -5.24 1.38 1.49
N PRO A 104 -4.21 1.75 0.70
CA PRO A 104 -3.51 3.03 0.85
C PRO A 104 -4.45 4.21 0.60
N LEU A 105 -4.24 5.31 1.31
CA LEU A 105 -5.02 6.53 1.13
C LEU A 105 -4.19 7.57 0.38
N ILE A 106 -4.71 8.00 -0.77
CA ILE A 106 -4.06 9.02 -1.60
C ILE A 106 -4.58 10.40 -1.19
N ILE A 107 -3.64 11.32 -0.94
CA ILE A 107 -3.91 12.72 -0.66
C ILE A 107 -3.56 13.51 -1.92
N THR A 108 -4.53 14.25 -2.44
CA THR A 108 -4.36 15.15 -3.59
C THR A 108 -4.83 16.53 -3.19
N ASN A 109 -3.97 17.53 -3.35
CA ASN A 109 -4.22 18.91 -2.90
C ASN A 109 -4.75 18.96 -1.46
N GLY A 110 -4.11 18.19 -0.58
CA GLY A 110 -4.43 18.15 0.85
C GLY A 110 -5.82 17.58 1.17
N THR A 111 -6.41 16.84 0.24
CA THR A 111 -7.70 16.18 0.46
C THR A 111 -7.60 14.70 0.10
N VAL A 112 -8.20 13.85 0.93
CA VAL A 112 -8.48 12.46 0.57
C VAL A 112 -9.74 12.46 -0.30
N SER A 113 -9.57 12.10 -1.56
CA SER A 113 -10.64 12.08 -2.55
C SER A 113 -11.45 10.77 -2.46
N GLY A 114 -12.74 10.81 -2.77
CA GLY A 114 -13.62 9.63 -2.73
C GLY A 114 -14.28 9.37 -1.37
N THR A 115 -15.58 9.06 -1.41
CA THR A 115 -16.39 8.79 -0.20
C THR A 115 -15.89 7.59 0.58
N VAL A 116 -15.42 6.54 -0.12
CA VAL A 116 -14.89 5.32 0.51
C VAL A 116 -13.61 5.62 1.29
N ASP A 117 -12.71 6.42 0.71
CA ASP A 117 -11.40 6.68 1.32
C ASP A 117 -11.54 7.60 2.54
N ARG A 118 -12.48 8.55 2.50
CA ARG A 118 -12.87 9.33 3.68
C ARG A 118 -13.51 8.46 4.77
N GLN A 119 -14.31 7.47 4.39
CA GLN A 119 -14.90 6.53 5.36
C GLN A 119 -13.82 5.67 6.02
N ILE A 120 -12.85 5.15 5.25
CA ILE A 120 -11.71 4.41 5.77
C ILE A 120 -10.95 5.27 6.78
N PHE A 121 -10.60 6.50 6.39
CA PHE A 121 -9.91 7.43 7.29
C PHE A 121 -10.70 7.72 8.57
N SER A 122 -12.02 7.91 8.47
CA SER A 122 -12.89 8.14 9.62
C SER A 122 -13.08 6.93 10.54
N SER A 123 -12.76 5.73 10.06
CA SER A 123 -12.86 4.50 10.85
C SER A 123 -11.67 4.30 11.78
N TYR A 124 -10.58 5.05 11.59
CA TYR A 124 -9.37 4.94 12.39
C TYR A 124 -9.66 5.01 13.90
N GLU A 125 -8.96 4.17 14.64
CA GLU A 125 -8.97 4.13 16.10
C GLU A 125 -7.52 3.96 16.55
N GLU A 126 -7.03 4.83 17.43
CA GLU A 126 -5.65 4.74 17.90
C GLU A 126 -5.47 3.45 18.72
N THR A 127 -4.53 2.60 18.30
CA THR A 127 -4.21 1.36 19.01
C THR A 127 -2.70 1.19 19.11
N GLY A 128 -2.21 0.68 20.24
CA GLY A 128 -0.81 0.26 20.40
C GLY A 128 -0.48 -1.10 19.78
N ILE A 129 -1.35 -1.61 18.89
CA ILE A 129 -1.24 -2.96 18.33
C ILE A 129 -0.32 -2.92 17.11
N ASN A 130 0.76 -3.68 17.15
CA ASN A 130 1.71 -3.80 16.04
C ASN A 130 1.40 -4.96 15.08
N ASP A 131 0.76 -6.02 15.57
CA ASP A 131 0.42 -7.18 14.75
C ASP A 131 -0.81 -6.89 13.87
N PHE A 132 -0.62 -6.97 12.55
CA PHE A 132 -1.69 -6.83 11.57
C PHE A 132 -2.89 -7.75 11.88
N LEU A 133 -2.64 -8.97 12.34
CA LEU A 133 -3.67 -9.98 12.59
C LEU A 133 -4.62 -9.58 13.73
N GLU A 134 -4.17 -8.75 14.66
CA GLU A 134 -4.96 -8.30 15.80
C GLU A 134 -5.76 -7.02 15.52
N LEU A 135 -5.51 -6.37 14.38
CA LEU A 135 -6.20 -5.14 14.00
C LEU A 135 -7.67 -5.39 13.66
N ARG A 136 -8.54 -4.53 14.19
CA ARG A 136 -10.00 -4.51 13.90
C ARG A 136 -10.40 -3.42 12.92
N ARG A 137 -9.51 -2.50 12.62
CA ARG A 137 -9.76 -1.35 11.76
C ARG A 137 -8.53 -1.04 10.94
N TRP A 138 -8.69 -0.17 9.96
CA TRP A 138 -7.57 0.39 9.20
C TRP A 138 -6.60 1.09 10.16
N GLN A 139 -5.30 0.88 9.97
CA GLN A 139 -4.25 1.51 10.78
C GLN A 139 -3.16 2.05 9.86
N PRO A 140 -2.83 3.35 9.93
CA PRO A 140 -1.73 3.92 9.18
C PRO A 140 -0.40 3.39 9.73
N GLU A 141 0.58 3.15 8.85
CA GLU A 141 1.94 2.74 9.22
C GLU A 141 2.96 3.81 8.88
N ILE A 142 2.99 4.24 7.61
CA ILE A 142 3.91 5.26 7.10
C ILE A 142 3.12 6.21 6.20
N ALA A 143 3.42 7.50 6.26
CA ALA A 143 3.00 8.47 5.26
C ALA A 143 4.19 9.11 4.55
N LEU A 144 4.03 9.37 3.25
CA LEU A 144 4.96 10.12 2.42
C LEU A 144 4.24 11.32 1.83
N LEU A 145 4.75 12.52 2.12
CA LEU A 145 4.13 13.80 1.75
C LEU A 145 5.10 14.60 0.90
N PHE A 146 4.59 15.13 -0.21
CA PHE A 146 5.30 16.03 -1.10
C PHE A 146 4.65 17.41 -1.00
N ASP A 147 5.45 18.40 -0.62
CA ASP A 147 5.08 19.80 -0.71
C ASP A 147 5.46 20.36 -2.10
N ASP A 148 4.77 21.42 -2.50
CA ASP A 148 5.18 22.24 -3.64
C ASP A 148 6.50 22.97 -3.34
N CYS A 149 7.27 23.24 -4.39
CA CYS A 149 8.55 23.95 -4.27
C CYS A 149 8.41 25.29 -3.55
N ASN A 150 9.29 25.56 -2.58
CA ASN A 150 9.29 26.76 -1.74
C ASN A 150 7.98 27.02 -0.96
N ASN A 151 7.09 26.03 -0.85
CA ASN A 151 5.81 26.18 -0.17
C ASN A 151 5.61 25.08 0.89
N PRO A 152 6.49 25.03 1.93
CA PRO A 152 6.38 24.05 2.97
C PRO A 152 5.05 24.19 3.69
N THR A 153 4.32 23.10 3.80
CA THR A 153 3.06 23.18 4.54
C THR A 153 3.37 23.35 6.04
N PRO A 154 2.62 24.16 6.80
CA PRO A 154 2.87 24.32 8.24
C PRO A 154 2.55 23.07 9.09
N ARG A 155 3.28 22.90 10.20
CA ARG A 155 3.14 21.75 11.14
C ARG A 155 1.74 21.58 11.71
N GLN A 156 1.02 22.67 11.96
CA GLN A 156 -0.35 22.63 12.52
C GLN A 156 -1.35 21.90 11.61
N TYR A 157 -0.98 21.70 10.34
CA TYR A 157 -1.76 20.96 9.35
C TYR A 157 -1.18 19.57 9.06
N MET A 158 -0.28 19.07 9.92
CA MET A 158 0.37 17.76 9.83
C MET A 158 0.09 16.82 11.01
N PRO A 159 -1.08 16.82 11.64
CA PRO A 159 -1.29 15.78 12.62
C PRO A 159 -1.51 14.46 11.85
N PHE A 160 -0.61 13.53 12.11
CA PHE A 160 -0.67 12.15 11.66
C PHE A 160 -0.48 11.28 12.90
N ASP A 161 -1.20 10.17 12.94
CA ASP A 161 -1.05 9.15 13.98
C ASP A 161 -0.10 8.04 13.55
N CYS A 162 0.72 8.29 12.52
CA CYS A 162 1.78 7.42 12.04
C CYS A 162 3.08 8.21 11.82
N LEU A 163 4.16 7.46 11.61
CA LEU A 163 5.42 8.03 11.16
C LEU A 163 5.21 8.63 9.77
N TYR A 164 5.79 9.81 9.51
CA TYR A 164 5.70 10.40 8.18
C TYR A 164 6.98 11.09 7.75
N PHE A 165 7.21 11.04 6.44
CA PHE A 165 8.25 11.79 5.74
C PHE A 165 7.61 12.93 4.98
N GLN A 166 8.06 14.15 5.27
CA GLN A 166 7.74 15.33 4.50
C GLN A 166 8.95 15.69 3.63
N ILE A 167 8.73 15.67 2.32
CA ILE A 167 9.73 16.03 1.32
C ILE A 167 9.40 17.43 0.83
N VAL A 168 10.33 18.35 1.05
CA VAL A 168 10.16 19.77 0.69
C VAL A 168 11.25 20.19 -0.27
N PRO A 169 10.94 20.31 -1.57
CA PRO A 169 11.86 20.91 -2.51
C PRO A 169 11.93 22.43 -2.30
N TYR A 170 13.14 22.97 -2.41
CA TYR A 170 13.41 24.39 -2.55
C TYR A 170 14.30 24.60 -3.78
N ASP A 171 14.48 25.85 -4.18
CA ASP A 171 15.40 26.15 -5.28
C ASP A 171 16.88 25.90 -4.90
N ASP A 172 17.22 26.08 -3.62
CA ASP A 172 18.58 26.05 -3.09
C ASP A 172 18.87 24.83 -2.20
N ARG A 173 17.87 24.04 -1.83
CA ARG A 173 18.04 22.81 -1.02
C ARG A 173 16.89 21.82 -1.19
N PHE A 174 17.03 20.64 -0.58
CA PHE A 174 15.99 19.61 -0.55
C PHE A 174 15.84 19.04 0.85
N ASP A 175 14.78 19.41 1.55
CA ASP A 175 14.60 18.98 2.93
C ASP A 175 13.85 17.65 2.99
N ILE A 176 14.42 16.68 3.72
CA ILE A 176 13.79 15.40 4.06
C ILE A 176 13.53 15.41 5.56
N LEU A 177 12.27 15.60 5.94
CA LEU A 177 11.88 15.73 7.33
C LEU A 177 11.17 14.46 7.81
N LEU A 178 11.84 13.68 8.66
CA LEU A 178 11.20 12.62 9.44
C LEU A 178 10.45 13.23 10.62
N LYS A 179 9.18 12.87 10.76
CA LYS A 179 8.30 13.35 11.83
C LYS A 179 7.57 12.18 12.48
N PHE A 180 7.37 12.32 13.79
CA PHE A 180 6.69 11.34 14.62
C PHE A 180 5.22 11.70 14.82
N PRO A 181 4.38 10.71 15.18
CA PRO A 181 2.97 10.95 15.47
C PRO A 181 2.76 12.09 16.47
N THR A 182 1.80 12.96 16.19
CA THR A 182 1.47 14.10 17.06
C THR A 182 0.05 14.05 17.63
N GLY A 183 -0.76 13.06 17.26
CA GLY A 183 -2.08 12.81 17.85
C GLY A 183 -3.18 13.72 17.28
N GLY A 184 -3.49 13.62 15.99
CA GLY A 184 -4.62 14.40 15.45
C GLY A 184 -4.97 14.18 13.98
N MET A 185 -6.03 14.86 13.54
CA MET A 185 -6.63 14.67 12.22
C MET A 185 -6.05 15.55 11.14
N LEU A 186 -5.68 14.94 10.01
CA LEU A 186 -5.25 15.63 8.79
C LEU A 186 -6.09 16.88 8.50
N GLY A 187 -5.41 18.03 8.44
CA GLY A 187 -6.03 19.29 8.01
C GLY A 187 -6.42 19.22 6.53
N ASN A 188 -7.50 19.91 6.17
CA ASN A 188 -7.96 20.04 4.79
C ASN A 188 -7.36 21.30 4.12
N ASN A 189 -7.27 21.28 2.78
CA ASN A 189 -6.93 22.42 1.91
C ASN A 189 -5.46 22.91 1.96
N HIS A 190 -4.52 22.00 1.68
CA HIS A 190 -3.09 22.35 1.54
C HIS A 190 -2.55 21.86 0.19
N PRO A 191 -1.50 22.48 -0.37
CA PRO A 191 -0.94 22.12 -1.67
C PRO A 191 -0.13 20.80 -1.66
N ARG A 192 -0.58 19.81 -0.90
CA ARG A 192 0.11 18.53 -0.73
C ARG A 192 -0.40 17.48 -1.70
N SER A 193 0.55 16.74 -2.26
CA SER A 193 0.30 15.38 -2.72
C SER A 193 0.96 14.41 -1.75
N GLY A 194 0.31 13.29 -1.45
CA GLY A 194 0.90 12.31 -0.56
C GLY A 194 0.17 11.00 -0.54
N VAL A 195 0.71 10.06 0.22
CA VAL A 195 0.10 8.76 0.45
C VAL A 195 0.27 8.34 1.89
N ILE A 196 -0.77 7.73 2.45
CA ILE A 196 -0.73 7.03 3.72
C ILE A 196 -0.84 5.55 3.43
N ILE A 197 0.19 4.81 3.84
CA ILE A 197 0.31 3.37 3.65
C ILE A 197 -0.06 2.71 4.98
N PRO A 198 -1.12 1.88 5.01
CA PRO A 198 -1.50 1.17 6.22
C PRO A 198 -0.60 -0.03 6.49
N LYS A 199 -0.76 -0.59 7.70
CA LYS A 199 -0.28 -1.94 8.01
C LYS A 199 -0.97 -2.95 7.10
N MET A 200 -0.20 -3.83 6.47
CA MET A 200 -0.71 -4.83 5.53
C MET A 200 -0.26 -6.24 5.89
N TYR A 201 -0.92 -7.22 5.28
CA TYR A 201 -0.57 -8.64 5.37
C TYR A 201 0.45 -8.99 4.28
N ASP A 202 1.57 -9.61 4.64
CA ASP A 202 2.63 -10.09 3.72
C ASP A 202 3.14 -9.07 2.66
N ALA A 203 2.90 -7.79 2.93
CA ALA A 203 3.39 -6.65 2.18
C ALA A 203 3.85 -5.57 3.15
N PHE A 204 5.01 -4.98 2.86
CA PHE A 204 5.71 -4.11 3.79
C PHE A 204 6.19 -2.86 3.08
N THR A 205 6.10 -1.74 3.78
CA THR A 205 6.81 -0.52 3.41
C THR A 205 7.65 -0.13 4.61
N ASN A 206 8.95 0.01 4.39
CA ASN A 206 9.88 0.40 5.43
C ASN A 206 10.87 1.40 4.83
N PHE A 207 11.81 1.88 5.65
CA PHE A 207 12.77 2.87 5.21
C PHE A 207 14.16 2.62 5.77
N ILE A 208 15.15 3.16 5.06
CA ILE A 208 16.54 3.29 5.50
C ILE A 208 16.88 4.78 5.45
N VAL A 209 17.39 5.33 6.54
CA VAL A 209 17.87 6.73 6.60
C VAL A 209 19.36 6.71 6.84
N LEU A 210 20.13 7.15 5.85
CA LEU A 210 21.56 7.32 5.97
C LEU A 210 21.84 8.77 6.35
N THR A 211 22.46 8.99 7.50
CA THR A 211 22.99 10.31 7.88
C THR A 211 24.50 10.41 7.62
N ASN A 212 25.18 9.27 7.46
CA ASN A 212 26.64 9.14 7.32
C ASN A 212 26.96 8.02 6.31
N GLU A 213 28.12 8.07 5.64
CA GLU A 213 28.56 7.12 4.59
C GLU A 213 28.63 5.63 5.02
N PHE A 214 28.77 5.34 6.32
CA PHE A 214 29.19 4.03 6.81
C PHE A 214 28.19 3.36 7.77
N GLN A 215 26.90 3.37 7.43
CA GLN A 215 25.91 2.60 8.19
C GLN A 215 25.79 1.17 7.68
N TYR A 216 26.00 0.21 8.58
CA TYR A 216 25.62 -1.18 8.35
C TYR A 216 24.13 -1.35 8.57
N LEU A 217 23.46 -2.00 7.63
CA LEU A 217 22.06 -2.38 7.79
C LEU A 217 21.90 -3.40 8.92
N SER A 218 20.83 -3.24 9.70
CA SER A 218 20.37 -4.26 10.62
C SER A 218 19.91 -5.52 9.87
N ALA A 219 19.90 -6.66 10.56
CA ALA A 219 19.44 -7.91 9.97
C ALA A 219 18.00 -7.84 9.42
N ASN A 220 17.15 -6.99 9.99
CA ASN A 220 15.79 -6.79 9.51
C ASN A 220 15.75 -5.98 8.21
N GLU A 221 16.56 -4.92 8.10
CA GLU A 221 16.69 -4.13 6.86
C GLU A 221 17.28 -4.97 5.72
N SER A 222 18.28 -5.80 5.99
CA SER A 222 18.83 -6.73 4.99
C SER A 222 17.77 -7.73 4.51
N LYS A 223 16.99 -8.34 5.43
CA LYS A 223 15.90 -9.27 5.08
C LYS A 223 14.82 -8.63 4.23
N MET A 224 14.53 -7.36 4.47
CA MET A 224 13.60 -6.59 3.66
C MET A 224 14.11 -6.41 2.23
N LEU A 225 15.39 -6.05 2.05
CA LEU A 225 15.98 -5.83 0.72
C LEU A 225 15.96 -7.09 -0.16
N HIS A 226 16.13 -8.28 0.44
CA HIS A 226 15.95 -9.56 -0.26
C HIS A 226 14.59 -9.74 -0.92
N LYS A 227 13.55 -9.02 -0.45
CA LYS A 227 12.19 -9.05 -0.98
C LYS A 227 11.76 -7.71 -1.57
N ALA A 228 12.68 -6.77 -1.78
CA ALA A 228 12.39 -5.47 -2.36
C ALA A 228 11.86 -5.59 -3.79
N LYS A 229 10.81 -4.84 -4.09
CA LYS A 229 10.15 -4.78 -5.40
C LYS A 229 10.32 -3.42 -6.04
N PHE A 230 10.44 -2.37 -5.24
CA PHE A 230 10.64 -0.99 -5.67
C PHE A 230 11.21 -0.15 -4.53
N ILE A 231 11.99 0.87 -4.87
CA ILE A 231 12.57 1.81 -3.91
C ILE A 231 12.34 3.24 -4.40
N ILE A 232 12.02 4.15 -3.47
CA ILE A 232 12.11 5.59 -3.71
C ILE A 232 13.32 6.11 -2.93
N ALA A 233 14.24 6.78 -3.62
CA ALA A 233 15.46 7.32 -3.05
C ALA A 233 15.45 8.86 -3.06
N PHE A 234 15.71 9.47 -1.92
CA PHE A 234 15.80 10.92 -1.76
C PHE A 234 17.18 11.31 -1.25
N GLY A 235 17.82 12.29 -1.89
CA GLY A 235 19.07 12.88 -1.43
C GLY A 235 18.88 14.33 -1.00
N GLY A 236 18.99 14.63 0.30
CA GLY A 236 18.71 15.97 0.84
C GLY A 236 19.69 17.06 0.40
N SER A 237 20.97 16.71 0.31
CA SER A 237 22.03 17.56 -0.21
C SER A 237 23.20 16.66 -0.55
N VAL A 238 23.34 16.33 -1.83
CA VAL A 238 24.46 15.55 -2.33
C VAL A 238 25.51 16.52 -2.90
N THR A 239 26.80 16.30 -2.66
CA THR A 239 27.83 17.18 -3.26
C THR A 239 28.14 16.81 -4.71
N SER A 240 27.65 15.66 -5.17
CA SER A 240 27.77 15.19 -6.55
C SER A 240 26.63 14.23 -6.87
N PRO A 241 26.12 14.21 -8.12
CA PRO A 241 25.16 13.20 -8.58
C PRO A 241 25.59 11.75 -8.34
N SER A 242 26.90 11.48 -8.29
CA SER A 242 27.44 10.13 -8.06
C SER A 242 27.25 9.63 -6.62
N HIS A 243 26.98 10.51 -5.66
CA HIS A 243 26.85 10.10 -4.25
C HIS A 243 25.67 9.15 -4.04
N LEU A 244 24.53 9.43 -4.67
CA LEU A 244 23.38 8.55 -4.56
C LEU A 244 23.66 7.16 -5.18
N GLU A 245 24.42 7.10 -6.27
CA GLU A 245 24.85 5.83 -6.87
C GLU A 245 25.78 5.05 -5.93
N LEU A 246 26.69 5.75 -5.23
CA LEU A 246 27.56 5.14 -4.23
C LEU A 246 26.74 4.59 -3.05
N ASP A 247 25.83 5.37 -2.47
CA ASP A 247 24.94 4.92 -1.39
C ASP A 247 24.17 3.66 -1.80
N ILE A 248 23.60 3.64 -3.01
CA ILE A 248 22.87 2.47 -3.53
C ILE A 248 23.81 1.27 -3.69
N ASN A 249 25.01 1.46 -4.25
CA ASN A 249 25.97 0.37 -4.47
C ASN A 249 26.51 -0.21 -3.15
N PHE A 250 26.64 0.60 -2.10
CA PHE A 250 27.16 0.15 -0.81
C PHE A 250 26.08 -0.37 0.13
N VAL A 251 24.90 0.26 0.15
CA VAL A 251 23.86 -0.02 1.16
C VAL A 251 22.75 -0.89 0.60
N ILE A 252 22.42 -0.80 -0.69
CA ILE A 252 21.28 -1.51 -1.26
C ILE A 252 21.72 -2.75 -2.04
N ALA A 253 22.56 -2.57 -3.06
CA ALA A 253 22.94 -3.62 -4.00
C ALA A 253 23.46 -4.92 -3.33
N PRO A 254 24.31 -4.87 -2.28
CA PRO A 254 24.86 -6.09 -1.67
C PRO A 254 23.84 -6.96 -0.95
N TYR A 255 22.66 -6.41 -0.64
CA TYR A 255 21.60 -7.11 0.09
C TYR A 255 20.41 -7.50 -0.79
N LEU A 256 20.49 -7.22 -2.10
CA LEU A 256 19.56 -7.77 -3.07
C LEU A 256 19.87 -9.25 -3.29
N SER A 257 18.84 -10.06 -3.49
CA SER A 257 18.97 -11.47 -3.85
C SER A 257 19.65 -11.64 -5.21
N GLU A 258 20.19 -12.82 -5.45
CA GLU A 258 20.80 -13.16 -6.73
C GLU A 258 19.76 -13.03 -7.86
N ASN A 259 20.12 -12.38 -8.96
CA ASN A 259 19.24 -12.07 -10.10
C ASN A 259 18.04 -11.13 -9.80
N GLN A 260 17.93 -10.60 -8.58
CA GLN A 260 16.93 -9.59 -8.26
C GLN A 260 17.36 -8.25 -8.89
N SER A 261 16.44 -7.66 -9.65
CA SER A 261 16.57 -6.29 -10.15
C SER A 261 15.48 -5.45 -9.53
N VAL A 262 15.87 -4.34 -8.90
CA VAL A 262 14.95 -3.43 -8.21
C VAL A 262 15.01 -2.07 -8.89
N PRO A 263 13.89 -1.59 -9.47
CA PRO A 263 13.82 -0.23 -9.98
C PRO A 263 13.78 0.75 -8.81
N ILE A 264 14.52 1.85 -8.96
CA ILE A 264 14.62 2.91 -7.96
C ILE A 264 14.26 4.24 -8.63
N CYS A 265 13.15 4.85 -8.21
CA CYS A 265 12.90 6.26 -8.53
C CYS A 265 13.70 7.13 -7.59
N TYR A 266 14.34 8.18 -8.10
CA TYR A 266 15.09 9.09 -7.25
C TYR A 266 14.76 10.56 -7.48
N ALA A 267 15.03 11.36 -6.44
CA ALA A 267 15.06 12.81 -6.48
C ALA A 267 16.14 13.33 -5.52
N PHE A 268 16.96 14.29 -5.95
CA PHE A 268 17.93 14.94 -5.07
C PHE A 268 18.18 16.39 -5.47
N HIS A 269 18.87 17.10 -4.58
CA HIS A 269 19.44 18.43 -4.85
C HIS A 269 20.95 18.42 -4.58
N ILE A 270 21.70 19.03 -5.49
CA ILE A 270 23.14 19.21 -5.42
C ILE A 270 23.41 20.47 -4.62
N ASN A 271 24.05 20.32 -3.47
CA ASN A 271 24.45 21.45 -2.65
C ASN A 271 25.97 21.58 -2.67
N ASP A 272 26.46 22.77 -3.04
CA ASP A 272 27.89 23.11 -3.03
C ASP A 272 28.42 23.32 -1.59
N ILE A 273 27.53 23.49 -0.62
CA ILE A 273 27.89 23.62 0.80
C ILE A 273 28.17 22.23 1.36
N TYR A 274 29.32 22.05 2.02
CA TYR A 274 29.84 20.79 2.58
C TYR A 274 28.99 20.13 3.69
N GLU A 275 27.71 20.48 3.83
CA GLU A 275 26.80 19.82 4.76
C GLU A 275 26.04 18.71 4.03
N TRP A 276 26.46 17.47 4.28
CA TRP A 276 25.77 16.28 3.80
C TRP A 276 24.35 16.23 4.35
N GLY A 277 23.37 16.25 3.45
CA GLY A 277 21.98 15.99 3.79
C GLY A 277 21.74 14.49 3.96
N PRO A 278 20.75 14.08 4.77
CA PRO A 278 20.40 12.67 4.89
C PRO A 278 19.93 12.11 3.54
N SER A 279 20.26 10.84 3.27
CA SER A 279 19.66 10.05 2.20
C SER A 279 18.52 9.19 2.79
N LEU A 280 17.36 9.17 2.14
CA LEU A 280 16.21 8.35 2.54
C LEU A 280 15.88 7.36 1.43
N PHE A 281 15.79 6.08 1.78
CA PHE A 281 15.32 5.02 0.89
C PHE A 281 14.02 4.45 1.44
N LEU A 282 12.90 4.69 0.76
CA LEU A 282 11.62 4.05 1.07
C LEU A 282 11.51 2.76 0.26
N VAL A 283 11.44 1.62 0.93
CA VAL A 283 11.50 0.29 0.33
C VAL A 283 10.14 -0.37 0.38
N PHE A 284 9.65 -0.75 -0.80
CA PHE A 284 8.42 -1.52 -0.98
C PHE A 284 8.79 -2.98 -1.20
N SER A 285 8.35 -3.87 -0.31
CA SER A 285 8.80 -5.27 -0.30
C SER A 285 7.70 -6.23 0.12
N GLY A 286 7.85 -7.50 -0.26
CA GLY A 286 6.88 -8.55 0.06
C GLY A 286 6.47 -9.37 -1.14
N SER A 287 5.82 -10.51 -0.89
CA SER A 287 5.30 -11.38 -1.95
C SER A 287 4.03 -10.83 -2.60
N ASP A 288 3.30 -9.99 -1.88
CA ASP A 288 2.06 -9.37 -2.32
C ASP A 288 2.26 -7.92 -2.80
N VAL A 289 3.50 -7.57 -3.16
CA VAL A 289 3.87 -6.29 -3.74
C VAL A 289 4.35 -6.50 -5.17
N GLU A 290 3.78 -5.74 -6.09
CA GLU A 290 4.27 -5.61 -7.46
C GLU A 290 4.56 -4.15 -7.77
N ALA A 291 5.53 -3.91 -8.64
CA ALA A 291 5.89 -2.56 -9.01
C ALA A 291 6.45 -2.48 -10.42
N SER A 292 6.25 -1.33 -11.06
CA SER A 292 6.79 -1.02 -12.38
C SER A 292 7.10 0.46 -12.48
N THR A 293 8.11 0.81 -13.29
CA THR A 293 8.56 2.18 -13.49
C THR A 293 8.65 2.53 -14.96
N PHE A 294 8.46 3.81 -15.28
CA PHE A 294 8.48 4.32 -16.63
C PHE A 294 9.25 5.64 -16.69
N LEU A 295 10.30 5.71 -17.53
CA LEU A 295 11.06 6.93 -17.77
C LEU A 295 10.44 7.73 -18.92
N VAL A 296 10.23 9.02 -18.71
CA VAL A 296 9.69 9.93 -19.72
C VAL A 296 10.83 10.45 -20.60
N GLU A 297 10.90 9.93 -21.83
CA GLU A 297 11.95 10.30 -22.81
C GLU A 297 11.37 11.15 -23.96
N THR A 298 10.32 11.93 -23.72
CA THR A 298 9.68 12.71 -24.79
C THR A 298 8.97 13.96 -24.29
N ASN A 299 9.04 15.03 -25.10
CA ASN A 299 8.33 16.29 -24.87
C ASN A 299 7.02 16.37 -25.70
N SER A 300 6.66 15.30 -26.41
CA SER A 300 5.41 15.21 -27.19
C SER A 300 4.34 14.48 -26.39
N GLY A 301 3.20 15.15 -26.16
CA GLY A 301 2.05 14.54 -25.48
C GLY A 301 1.49 13.31 -26.20
N GLU A 302 1.49 13.30 -27.53
CA GLU A 302 1.03 12.14 -28.32
C GLU A 302 1.96 10.93 -28.14
N LYS A 303 3.28 11.13 -28.29
CA LYS A 303 4.27 10.06 -28.06
C LYS A 303 4.23 9.55 -26.62
N LEU A 304 4.01 10.44 -25.65
CA LEU A 304 3.84 10.04 -24.26
C LEU A 304 2.61 9.16 -24.08
N ARG A 305 1.46 9.52 -24.66
CA ARG A 305 0.23 8.73 -24.61
C ARG A 305 0.42 7.32 -25.19
N GLU A 306 1.06 7.21 -26.35
CA GLU A 306 1.37 5.92 -26.98
C GLU A 306 2.26 5.04 -26.09
N LYS A 307 3.34 5.63 -25.54
CA LYS A 307 4.26 4.90 -24.64
C LYS A 307 3.56 4.46 -23.35
N LEU A 308 2.71 5.31 -22.76
CA LEU A 308 1.95 4.97 -21.55
C LEU A 308 0.89 3.89 -21.79
N LEU A 309 0.22 3.89 -22.95
CA LEU A 309 -0.70 2.81 -23.33
C LEU A 309 0.01 1.47 -23.47
N LYS A 310 1.19 1.47 -24.11
CA LYS A 310 2.04 0.28 -24.20
C LYS A 310 2.43 -0.21 -22.81
N TRP A 311 2.96 0.67 -21.96
CA TRP A 311 3.35 0.32 -20.60
C TRP A 311 2.15 -0.22 -19.80
N LYS A 312 0.97 0.40 -19.88
CA LYS A 312 -0.26 -0.09 -19.23
C LYS A 312 -0.60 -1.53 -19.64
N SER A 313 -0.39 -1.90 -20.91
CA SER A 313 -0.65 -3.26 -21.39
C SER A 313 0.32 -4.32 -20.85
N GLU A 314 1.46 -3.89 -20.32
CA GLU A 314 2.47 -4.75 -19.69
C GLU A 314 2.20 -4.96 -18.18
N LEU A 315 1.24 -4.25 -17.59
CA LEU A 315 0.90 -4.33 -16.16
C LEU A 315 -0.31 -5.22 -15.92
N ASP A 316 -0.07 -6.49 -15.61
CA ASP A 316 -1.10 -7.51 -15.34
C ASP A 316 -1.72 -7.42 -13.92
N PHE A 317 -1.15 -6.59 -13.05
CA PHE A 317 -1.53 -6.51 -11.64
C PHE A 317 -2.49 -5.35 -11.31
N LEU A 318 -2.83 -4.49 -12.28
CA LEU A 318 -3.64 -3.28 -12.07
C LEU A 318 -5.03 -3.57 -11.48
N GLU A 319 -5.65 -4.69 -11.84
CA GLU A 319 -6.97 -5.08 -11.34
C GLU A 319 -6.91 -5.79 -9.99
N SER A 320 -5.86 -6.60 -9.78
CA SER A 320 -5.70 -7.46 -8.60
C SER A 320 -5.08 -6.77 -7.40
N HIS A 321 -4.58 -5.54 -7.55
CA HIS A 321 -3.86 -4.81 -6.50
C HIS A 321 -4.50 -3.44 -6.18
N HIS A 322 -4.29 -2.95 -4.97
CA HIS A 322 -4.46 -1.55 -4.60
C HIS A 322 -3.26 -0.76 -5.12
N ILE A 323 -3.53 0.18 -6.03
CA ILE A 323 -2.49 0.88 -6.78
C ILE A 323 -2.17 2.23 -6.15
N ILE A 324 -0.87 2.50 -5.98
CA ILE A 324 -0.30 3.83 -5.77
C ILE A 324 0.51 4.18 -7.02
N ALA A 325 0.23 5.33 -7.60
CA ALA A 325 1.05 5.89 -8.66
C ALA A 325 1.87 7.05 -8.11
N PHE A 326 3.17 7.09 -8.43
CA PHE A 326 4.07 8.20 -8.14
C PHE A 326 4.54 8.84 -9.43
N HIS A 327 4.82 10.14 -9.38
CA HIS A 327 5.42 10.87 -10.47
C HIS A 327 6.51 11.78 -9.92
N PHE A 328 7.73 11.60 -10.41
CA PHE A 328 8.89 12.40 -10.06
C PHE A 328 9.25 13.22 -11.28
N THR A 329 9.13 14.53 -11.18
CA THR A 329 9.32 15.40 -12.34
C THR A 329 10.08 16.65 -11.96
N LYS A 330 10.63 17.27 -12.99
CA LYS A 330 11.29 18.56 -12.94
C LYS A 330 10.59 19.49 -13.94
N GLU A 331 10.37 20.74 -13.54
CA GLU A 331 9.77 21.73 -14.43
C GLU A 331 10.43 21.75 -15.81
N SER A 332 9.61 21.87 -16.87
CA SER A 332 10.01 21.89 -18.28
C SER A 332 10.63 20.62 -18.90
N THR A 333 10.70 19.50 -18.17
CA THR A 333 11.31 18.25 -18.70
C THR A 333 10.37 17.33 -19.46
N GLU A 334 9.06 17.58 -19.41
CA GLU A 334 8.03 16.74 -20.04
C GLU A 334 6.82 17.59 -20.49
N PRO A 335 5.85 17.03 -21.24
CA PRO A 335 4.69 17.79 -21.70
C PRO A 335 3.90 18.38 -20.52
N THR A 336 3.45 19.62 -20.64
CA THR A 336 2.70 20.33 -19.57
C THR A 336 1.40 19.60 -19.15
N ASN A 337 0.86 18.74 -20.02
CA ASN A 337 -0.33 17.94 -19.76
C ASN A 337 -0.03 16.46 -19.42
N SER A 338 1.22 16.12 -19.07
CA SER A 338 1.68 14.75 -18.76
C SER A 338 0.81 14.04 -17.72
N GLU A 339 0.53 14.67 -16.58
CA GLU A 339 -0.30 14.09 -15.53
C GLU A 339 -1.74 13.86 -15.99
N ASN A 340 -2.29 14.75 -16.83
CA ASN A 340 -3.61 14.55 -17.41
C ASN A 340 -3.61 13.36 -18.37
N ILE A 341 -2.57 13.21 -19.19
CA ILE A 341 -2.42 12.06 -20.08
C ILE A 341 -2.31 10.76 -19.25
N PHE A 342 -1.51 10.77 -18.18
CA PHE A 342 -1.40 9.63 -17.27
C PHE A 342 -2.76 9.28 -16.65
N ARG A 343 -3.48 10.27 -16.11
CA ARG A 343 -4.81 10.07 -15.52
C ARG A 343 -5.81 9.54 -16.54
N ASP A 344 -5.83 10.06 -17.76
CA ASP A 344 -6.70 9.55 -18.83
C ASP A 344 -6.37 8.09 -19.18
N THR A 345 -5.09 7.72 -19.09
CA THR A 345 -4.60 6.40 -19.48
C THR A 345 -4.90 5.36 -18.39
N PHE A 346 -4.62 5.68 -17.13
CA PHE A 346 -4.71 4.74 -16.01
C PHE A 346 -5.98 4.89 -15.17
N GLY A 347 -6.69 6.02 -15.28
CA GLY A 347 -7.82 6.35 -14.40
C GLY A 347 -7.40 6.74 -12.98
N ILE A 348 -6.12 7.03 -12.76
CA ILE A 348 -5.52 7.27 -11.44
C ILE A 348 -4.72 8.58 -11.49
N GLN A 349 -4.85 9.42 -10.46
CA GLN A 349 -4.00 10.60 -10.29
C GLN A 349 -2.71 10.19 -9.55
N PRO A 350 -1.52 10.43 -10.12
CA PRO A 350 -0.26 10.14 -9.43
C PRO A 350 -0.02 11.11 -8.27
N VAL A 351 0.71 10.62 -7.27
CA VAL A 351 1.30 11.41 -6.20
C VAL A 351 2.58 12.05 -6.76
N THR A 352 2.52 13.34 -7.06
CA THR A 352 3.59 14.03 -7.78
C THR A 352 4.55 14.76 -6.83
N LEU A 353 5.85 14.52 -7.00
CA LEU A 353 6.92 15.39 -6.54
C LEU A 353 7.44 16.21 -7.73
N ARG A 354 7.36 17.53 -7.62
CA ARG A 354 7.82 18.47 -8.65
C ARG A 354 9.01 19.28 -8.13
N LEU A 355 10.17 19.09 -8.76
CA LEU A 355 11.37 19.89 -8.52
C LEU A 355 11.37 21.13 -9.41
N SER A 356 12.07 22.19 -8.98
CA SER A 356 12.24 23.40 -9.78
C SER A 356 13.12 23.14 -11.01
N ALA A 357 13.09 24.05 -11.98
CA ALA A 357 13.93 23.95 -13.18
C ALA A 357 15.46 24.06 -12.91
N SER A 358 15.88 24.23 -11.66
CA SER A 358 17.29 24.41 -11.25
C SER A 358 18.19 23.28 -11.73
N GLU A 359 19.34 23.59 -12.33
CA GLU A 359 20.36 22.61 -12.75
C GLU A 359 20.91 21.77 -11.59
N LEU A 360 20.74 22.24 -10.35
CA LEU A 360 21.15 21.54 -9.14
C LEU A 360 20.17 20.44 -8.73
N THR A 361 18.99 20.36 -9.33
CA THR A 361 18.01 19.31 -9.01
C THR A 361 17.93 18.26 -10.10
N GLU A 362 17.76 17.00 -9.69
CA GLU A 362 17.64 15.88 -10.61
C GLU A 362 16.62 14.86 -10.09
N THR A 363 15.84 14.30 -11.02
CA THR A 363 15.03 13.10 -10.82
C THR A 363 15.41 12.06 -11.86
N GLY A 364 15.01 10.81 -11.64
CA GLY A 364 15.12 9.79 -12.68
C GLY A 364 14.91 8.38 -12.17
N LEU A 365 15.40 7.42 -12.96
CA LEU A 365 15.40 5.99 -12.64
C LEU A 365 16.82 5.45 -12.51
N ILE A 366 17.01 4.63 -11.48
CA ILE A 366 18.18 3.76 -11.33
C ILE A 366 17.68 2.32 -11.40
N HIS A 367 18.32 1.52 -12.25
CA HIS A 367 18.14 0.07 -12.22
C HIS A 367 19.27 -0.51 -11.39
N CYS A 368 18.93 -1.14 -10.26
CA CYS A 368 19.90 -1.73 -9.33
C CYS A 368 19.72 -3.25 -9.31
N ASN A 369 20.83 -3.98 -9.39
CA ASN A 369 20.85 -5.42 -9.14
C ASN A 369 22.08 -5.79 -8.32
N SER A 370 22.16 -7.04 -7.87
CA SER A 370 23.23 -7.51 -6.98
C SER A 370 24.62 -7.64 -7.61
N THR A 371 24.75 -7.54 -8.94
CA THR A 371 25.99 -7.86 -9.67
C THR A 371 26.56 -6.72 -10.50
N SER A 372 25.79 -5.65 -10.73
CA SER A 372 26.21 -4.51 -11.53
C SER A 372 26.01 -3.21 -10.76
N ASN A 373 26.92 -2.27 -11.01
CA ASN A 373 26.83 -0.95 -10.41
C ASN A 373 25.55 -0.25 -10.87
N ALA A 374 24.87 0.36 -9.92
CA ALA A 374 23.76 1.27 -10.15
C ALA A 374 24.16 2.35 -11.16
N LYS A 375 23.31 2.56 -12.17
CA LYS A 375 23.47 3.59 -13.19
C LYS A 375 22.21 4.45 -13.26
N ARG A 376 22.38 5.76 -13.08
CA ARG A 376 21.32 6.75 -13.22
C ARG A 376 20.91 6.96 -14.67
N ASN A 377 19.60 7.04 -14.88
CA ASN A 377 18.96 7.52 -16.09
C ASN A 377 18.13 8.75 -15.70
N PRO A 378 18.67 9.97 -15.88
CA PRO A 378 18.01 11.19 -15.46
C PRO A 378 16.78 11.48 -16.34
N GLY A 379 15.75 12.07 -15.73
CA GLY A 379 14.50 12.44 -16.40
C GLY A 379 13.30 12.41 -15.47
N SER A 380 12.13 12.76 -16.01
CA SER A 380 10.87 12.54 -15.31
C SER A 380 10.54 11.04 -15.30
N ALA A 381 10.01 10.54 -14.18
CA ALA A 381 9.72 9.13 -14.00
C ALA A 381 8.35 8.92 -13.34
N TYR A 382 7.61 7.94 -13.85
CA TYR A 382 6.43 7.40 -13.20
C TYR A 382 6.76 6.07 -12.53
N ALA A 383 6.14 5.80 -11.40
CA ALA A 383 6.14 4.49 -10.77
C ALA A 383 4.71 4.08 -10.41
N ILE A 384 4.41 2.80 -10.58
CA ILE A 384 3.17 2.18 -10.13
C ILE A 384 3.57 1.08 -9.14
N VAL A 385 3.05 1.15 -7.92
CA VAL A 385 3.20 0.13 -6.89
C VAL A 385 1.82 -0.43 -6.57
N GLY A 386 1.71 -1.75 -6.57
CA GLY A 386 0.48 -2.46 -6.25
C GLY A 386 0.65 -3.32 -5.00
N TYR A 387 -0.33 -3.26 -4.10
CA TYR A 387 -0.49 -4.21 -2.99
C TYR A 387 -1.66 -5.14 -3.25
N LYS A 388 -1.45 -6.45 -3.18
CA LYS A 388 -2.44 -7.43 -3.59
C LYS A 388 -3.73 -7.35 -2.76
N LYS A 389 -4.88 -7.39 -3.43
CA LYS A 389 -6.19 -7.48 -2.80
C LYS A 389 -6.45 -8.91 -2.32
N PHE A 390 -7.15 -9.07 -1.20
CA PHE A 390 -7.54 -10.37 -0.64
C PHE A 390 -8.48 -11.17 -1.55
N ASP A 391 -9.25 -10.51 -2.41
CA ASP A 391 -10.02 -11.15 -3.49
C ASP A 391 -9.14 -12.01 -4.42
N TYR A 392 -7.84 -11.71 -4.51
CA TYR A 392 -6.88 -12.38 -5.39
C TYR A 392 -5.80 -13.16 -4.64
N ILE A 393 -5.76 -13.13 -3.31
CA ILE A 393 -4.81 -13.94 -2.53
C ILE A 393 -5.37 -15.37 -2.43
N THR A 394 -4.85 -16.29 -3.23
CA THR A 394 -5.09 -17.72 -3.02
C THR A 394 -4.32 -18.16 -1.77
N THR A 395 -4.90 -17.95 -0.60
CA THR A 395 -4.30 -18.44 0.64
C THR A 395 -4.38 -19.97 0.66
N ASN A 396 -3.24 -20.63 0.48
CA ASN A 396 -3.01 -21.93 1.12
C ASN A 396 -2.73 -21.63 2.62
N LEU A 397 -3.74 -21.19 3.35
CA LEU A 397 -3.67 -21.04 4.80
C LEU A 397 -4.25 -22.31 5.44
N LEU A 398 -3.41 -23.35 5.49
CA LEU A 398 -3.43 -24.51 6.39
C LEU A 398 -2.01 -25.08 6.37
#